data_AF-A0A532TBJ6-F1
#
_entry.id   AF-A0A532TBJ6-F1
#
_cell.length_a   1.000
_cell.length_b   1.000
_cell.length_c   1.000
_cell.angle_alpha   90.00
_cell.angle_beta   90.00
_cell.angle_gamma   90.00
#
_symmetry.space_group_name_H-M   'P 1'
#
loop_
_entity.id
_entity.type
_entity.pdbx_description
1 polymer ?
#
loop_
_entity_poly.entity_id
_entity_poly.type
_entity_poly.pdbx_seq_one_letter_code
_entity_poly.pdbx_strand_id
1 'polypeptide(L)'
;LWGIFPSMQPLTAECFAPINQYPAILNDIDQWDMEHDEDIRKIFEITKIRSIAGSGPVLLIDGNNVEITCGFTSFWSYYNGEVHKFIDEINLKLWESLLKRVTEQGVQWYMMGDFMSRLMVDLGAYSEEFYNLMKSIKKTLDPNMILSRGKFNFWGEK
;
A
#
# COMPACT_ATOMS: atom_id res chain seq x y z
N LEU A 1 -4.47 0.27 -13.95
CA LEU A 1 -3.66 1.39 -13.40
C LEU A 1 -2.21 1.48 -13.94
N TRP A 2 -1.56 0.41 -14.42
CA TRP A 2 -0.10 0.44 -14.61
C TRP A 2 0.36 1.05 -15.94
N GLY A 3 1.45 1.83 -15.91
CA GLY A 3 2.21 2.23 -17.10
C GLY A 3 1.51 3.21 -18.04
N ILE A 4 0.57 4.03 -17.55
CA ILE A 4 -0.23 4.95 -18.37
C ILE A 4 0.66 6.04 -19.01
N PHE A 5 1.68 6.50 -18.28
CA PHE A 5 2.66 7.48 -18.76
C PHE A 5 4.10 7.06 -18.42
N PRO A 6 5.11 7.48 -19.21
CA PRO A 6 6.51 7.25 -18.89
C PRO A 6 6.85 7.75 -17.49
N SER A 7 7.64 6.97 -16.75
CA SER A 7 8.06 7.25 -15.37
C SER A 7 6.93 7.27 -14.32
N MET A 8 5.67 7.09 -14.73
CA MET A 8 4.56 6.90 -13.79
C MET A 8 4.63 5.50 -13.20
N GLN A 9 4.59 5.40 -11.87
CA GLN A 9 4.78 4.16 -11.14
C GLN A 9 3.58 3.86 -10.23
N PRO A 10 3.23 2.57 -10.07
CA PRO A 10 2.17 2.16 -9.16
C PRO A 10 2.65 2.16 -7.70
N LEU A 11 1.85 2.75 -6.83
CA LEU A 11 1.87 2.51 -5.38
C LEU A 11 0.65 1.67 -5.05
N THR A 12 0.81 0.34 -5.11
CA THR A 12 -0.28 -0.61 -4.99
C THR A 12 0.01 -1.69 -3.96
N ALA A 13 -1.05 -2.23 -3.38
CA ALA A 13 -1.02 -3.45 -2.60
C ALA A 13 -2.18 -4.36 -3.04
N GLU A 14 -2.14 -5.61 -2.60
CA GLU A 14 -3.07 -6.63 -3.05
C GLU A 14 -3.76 -7.28 -1.86
N CYS A 15 -5.09 -7.27 -1.88
CA CYS A 15 -5.92 -7.80 -0.81
C CYS A 15 -7.04 -8.70 -1.34
N PHE A 16 -7.60 -9.49 -0.44
CA PHE A 16 -8.80 -10.27 -0.66
C PHE A 16 -9.98 -9.59 0.01
N ALA A 17 -11.13 -9.62 -0.66
CA ALA A 17 -12.40 -9.18 -0.12
C ALA A 17 -13.53 -10.09 -0.62
N PRO A 18 -14.66 -10.18 0.11
CA PRO A 18 -15.86 -10.78 -0.41
C PRO A 18 -16.33 -10.11 -1.71
N ILE A 19 -16.84 -10.91 -2.66
CA ILE A 19 -17.26 -10.43 -3.98
C ILE A 19 -18.39 -9.38 -3.91
N ASN A 20 -19.24 -9.43 -2.88
CA ASN A 20 -20.29 -8.44 -2.68
C ASN A 20 -19.78 -7.10 -2.14
N GLN A 21 -18.54 -7.06 -1.61
CA GLN A 21 -17.98 -5.89 -0.96
C GLN A 21 -17.08 -5.06 -1.88
N TYR A 22 -16.41 -5.70 -2.86
CA TYR A 22 -15.47 -4.99 -3.73
C TYR A 22 -16.06 -3.74 -4.42
N PRO A 23 -17.33 -3.70 -4.90
CA PRO A 23 -17.84 -2.49 -5.54
C PRO A 23 -17.88 -1.29 -4.59
N ALA A 24 -18.21 -1.53 -3.32
CA ALA A 24 -18.19 -0.49 -2.29
C ALA A 24 -16.77 -0.02 -2.00
N ILE A 25 -15.80 -0.94 -1.95
CA ILE A 25 -14.38 -0.60 -1.76
C ILE A 25 -13.87 0.26 -2.92
N LEU A 26 -14.23 -0.04 -4.17
CA LEU A 26 -13.81 0.76 -5.33
C LEU A 26 -14.41 2.17 -5.29
N ASN A 27 -15.71 2.30 -4.98
CA ASN A 27 -16.34 3.61 -4.82
C ASN A 27 -15.69 4.42 -3.69
N ASP A 28 -15.28 3.75 -2.61
CA ASP A 28 -14.61 4.40 -1.47
C ASP A 28 -13.20 4.88 -1.83
N ILE A 29 -12.49 4.16 -2.72
CA ILE A 29 -11.20 4.61 -3.28
C ILE A 29 -11.40 5.84 -4.19
N ASP A 30 -12.45 5.86 -5.00
CA ASP A 30 -12.76 7.04 -5.84
C ASP A 30 -13.06 8.27 -4.96
N GLN A 31 -13.79 8.07 -3.86
CA GLN A 31 -14.07 9.12 -2.88
C GLN A 31 -12.79 9.58 -2.16
N TRP A 32 -11.90 8.65 -1.80
CA TRP A 32 -10.60 8.96 -1.22
C TRP A 32 -9.75 9.84 -2.15
N ASP A 33 -9.76 9.56 -3.46
CA ASP A 33 -9.01 10.31 -4.48
C ASP A 33 -9.49 11.78 -4.56
N MET A 34 -10.81 11.99 -4.48
CA MET A 34 -11.39 13.33 -4.43
C MET A 34 -11.01 14.10 -3.15
N GLU A 35 -10.99 13.43 -2.00
CA GLU A 35 -10.66 14.03 -0.71
C GLU A 35 -9.18 14.44 -0.58
N HIS A 36 -8.30 13.80 -1.35
CA HIS A 36 -6.85 14.06 -1.33
C HIS A 36 -6.36 14.87 -2.54
N ASP A 37 -7.27 15.54 -3.27
CA ASP A 37 -6.94 16.31 -4.47
C ASP A 37 -5.87 17.38 -4.21
N GLU A 38 -5.88 18.04 -3.03
CA GLU A 38 -4.88 19.05 -2.69
C GLU A 38 -3.44 18.51 -2.69
N ASP A 39 -3.22 17.32 -2.16
CA ASP A 39 -1.90 16.68 -2.14
C ASP A 39 -1.53 16.13 -3.53
N ILE A 40 -2.49 15.56 -4.25
CA ILE A 40 -2.31 15.10 -5.63
C ILE A 40 -1.95 16.27 -6.56
N ARG A 41 -2.53 17.45 -6.33
CA ARG A 41 -2.32 18.65 -7.14
C ARG A 41 -0.89 19.16 -7.06
N LYS A 42 -0.20 19.00 -5.92
CA LYS A 42 1.22 19.36 -5.76
C LYS A 42 2.11 18.56 -6.71
N ILE A 43 1.79 17.29 -6.95
CA ILE A 43 2.50 16.44 -7.92
C ILE A 43 2.14 16.88 -9.35
N PHE A 44 0.85 17.08 -9.62
CA PHE A 44 0.36 17.55 -10.93
C PHE A 44 0.99 18.89 -11.36
N GLU A 45 1.23 19.81 -10.43
CA GLU A 45 1.85 21.10 -10.73
C GLU A 45 3.24 20.96 -11.36
N ILE A 46 3.97 19.89 -11.06
CA ILE A 46 5.27 19.56 -11.65
C ILE A 46 5.08 18.71 -12.91
N THR A 47 4.33 17.62 -12.80
CA THR A 47 4.30 16.57 -13.83
C THR A 47 3.36 16.89 -14.98
N LYS A 48 2.38 17.78 -14.73
CA LYS A 48 1.22 18.06 -15.60
C LYS A 48 0.36 16.83 -15.88
N ILE A 49 0.55 15.77 -15.10
CA ILE A 49 -0.18 14.50 -15.18
C ILE A 49 -0.67 14.18 -13.78
N ARG A 50 -1.98 14.02 -13.64
CA ARG A 50 -2.60 13.77 -12.33
C ARG A 50 -2.29 12.32 -11.90
N SER A 51 -1.96 12.14 -10.63
CA SER A 51 -2.00 10.83 -10.00
C SER A 51 -3.44 10.30 -9.98
N ILE A 52 -3.62 8.99 -10.16
CA ILE A 52 -4.95 8.37 -10.28
C ILE A 52 -5.02 7.19 -9.32
N ALA A 53 -5.96 7.22 -8.38
CA ALA A 53 -6.32 6.07 -7.56
C ALA A 53 -7.23 5.09 -8.30
N GLY A 54 -7.32 3.86 -7.78
CA GLY A 54 -8.27 2.86 -8.25
C GLY A 54 -7.75 1.45 -8.08
N SER A 55 -8.24 0.56 -8.94
CA SER A 55 -7.82 -0.84 -8.99
C SER A 55 -7.01 -1.18 -10.24
N GLY A 56 -6.07 -2.10 -10.06
CA GLY A 56 -5.43 -2.85 -11.12
C GLY A 56 -6.32 -4.06 -11.50
N PRO A 57 -5.78 -5.28 -11.52
CA PRO A 57 -6.60 -6.47 -11.70
C PRO A 57 -7.55 -6.69 -10.51
N VAL A 58 -8.75 -7.14 -10.84
CA VAL A 58 -9.69 -7.76 -9.91
C VAL A 58 -9.92 -9.18 -10.39
N LEU A 59 -9.50 -10.16 -9.59
CA LEU A 59 -9.51 -11.57 -9.97
C LEU A 59 -10.49 -12.33 -9.08
N LEU A 60 -11.36 -13.13 -9.69
CA LEU A 60 -12.14 -14.11 -8.93
C LEU A 60 -11.18 -15.17 -8.38
N ILE A 61 -11.19 -15.34 -7.07
CA ILE A 61 -10.41 -16.36 -6.36
C ILE A 61 -11.38 -17.31 -5.65
N ASP A 62 -10.85 -18.32 -4.98
CA ASP A 62 -11.64 -19.42 -4.42
C ASP A 62 -12.82 -18.94 -3.53
N GLY A 63 -13.92 -19.70 -3.61
CA GLY A 63 -15.18 -19.40 -2.94
C GLY A 63 -15.88 -18.15 -3.52
N ASN A 64 -16.25 -17.24 -2.61
CA ASN A 64 -16.98 -15.99 -2.93
C ASN A 64 -16.08 -14.76 -2.72
N ASN A 65 -14.78 -14.89 -2.97
CA ASN A 65 -13.81 -13.82 -2.74
C ASN A 65 -13.22 -13.33 -4.06
N VAL A 66 -12.78 -12.08 -4.05
CA VAL A 66 -11.99 -11.48 -5.10
C VAL A 66 -10.65 -11.03 -4.55
N GLU A 67 -9.63 -11.18 -5.37
CA GLU A 67 -8.38 -10.45 -5.21
C GLU A 67 -8.52 -9.08 -5.85
N ILE A 68 -8.13 -8.05 -5.12
CA ILE A 68 -8.13 -6.66 -5.56
C ILE A 68 -6.71 -6.15 -5.43
N THR A 69 -6.09 -5.83 -6.56
CA THR A 69 -4.94 -4.92 -6.55
C THR A 69 -5.47 -3.49 -6.49
N CYS A 70 -5.17 -2.75 -5.42
CA CYS A 70 -5.62 -1.37 -5.26
C CYS A 70 -4.49 -0.43 -4.85
N GLY A 71 -4.69 0.85 -5.08
CA GLY A 71 -3.72 1.90 -4.77
C GLY A 71 -3.88 3.08 -5.70
N PHE A 72 -2.77 3.73 -6.03
CA PHE A 72 -2.76 4.81 -7.00
C PHE A 72 -1.47 4.80 -7.82
N THR A 73 -1.50 5.54 -8.92
CA THR A 73 -0.32 5.76 -9.75
C THR A 73 0.18 7.18 -9.57
N SER A 74 1.50 7.34 -9.53
CA SER A 74 2.15 8.63 -9.28
C SER A 74 3.52 8.68 -9.95
N PHE A 75 4.29 9.73 -9.66
CA PHE A 75 5.69 9.87 -10.07
C PHE A 75 6.60 9.79 -8.84
N TRP A 76 7.85 9.40 -9.01
CA TRP A 76 8.86 9.53 -7.95
C TRP A 76 9.46 10.93 -7.91
N SER A 77 10.33 11.17 -6.95
CA SER A 77 11.04 12.44 -6.80
C SER A 77 11.82 12.89 -8.04
N TYR A 78 12.29 11.99 -8.90
CA TYR A 78 12.97 12.40 -10.14
C TYR A 78 11.99 12.58 -11.31
N TYR A 79 11.91 13.78 -11.85
CA TYR A 79 11.10 14.10 -13.03
C TYR A 79 11.79 15.15 -13.90
N ASN A 80 11.83 14.93 -15.22
CA ASN A 80 12.40 15.87 -16.21
C ASN A 80 13.79 16.45 -15.88
N GLY A 81 14.67 15.67 -15.24
CA GLY A 81 16.03 16.13 -14.91
C GLY A 81 16.18 16.76 -13.54
N GLU A 82 15.08 16.95 -12.80
CA GLU A 82 15.08 17.58 -11.48
C GLU A 82 14.65 16.59 -10.38
N VAL A 83 15.12 16.84 -9.15
CA VAL A 83 14.79 16.03 -7.98
C VAL A 83 13.88 16.81 -7.04
N HIS A 84 12.65 16.35 -6.90
CA HIS A 84 11.58 16.88 -6.06
C HIS A 84 11.29 15.90 -4.91
N LYS A 85 12.16 15.86 -3.89
CA LYS A 85 12.08 14.88 -2.78
C LYS A 85 10.72 14.83 -2.07
N PHE A 86 10.02 15.96 -2.00
CA PHE A 86 8.70 16.03 -1.36
C PHE A 86 7.65 15.14 -2.05
N ILE A 87 7.83 14.78 -3.32
CA ILE A 87 6.92 13.87 -4.04
C ILE A 87 6.92 12.50 -3.36
N ASP A 88 8.09 12.00 -2.93
CA ASP A 88 8.20 10.70 -2.26
C ASP A 88 7.48 10.74 -0.89
N GLU A 89 7.58 11.86 -0.17
CA GLU A 89 6.89 12.08 1.11
C GLU A 89 5.37 12.12 0.93
N ILE A 90 4.88 12.85 -0.08
CA ILE A 90 3.45 12.88 -0.42
C ILE A 90 2.98 11.49 -0.82
N ASN A 91 3.73 10.78 -1.67
CA ASN A 91 3.36 9.44 -2.11
C ASN A 91 3.24 8.47 -0.94
N LEU A 92 4.20 8.47 -0.01
CA LEU A 92 4.13 7.60 1.17
C LEU A 92 2.95 7.95 2.07
N LYS A 93 2.69 9.24 2.32
CA LYS A 93 1.54 9.72 3.08
C LYS A 93 0.21 9.28 2.45
N LEU A 94 0.06 9.48 1.14
CA LEU A 94 -1.13 9.11 0.39
C LEU A 94 -1.32 7.59 0.37
N TRP A 95 -0.24 6.84 0.16
CA TRP A 95 -0.31 5.38 0.14
C TRP A 95 -0.70 4.81 1.49
N GLU A 96 -0.11 5.32 2.58
CA GLU A 96 -0.51 4.97 3.94
C GLU A 96 -2.00 5.24 4.17
N SER A 97 -2.48 6.44 3.84
CA SER A 97 -3.87 6.86 4.03
C SER A 97 -4.86 5.94 3.28
N LEU A 98 -4.59 5.65 2.01
CA LEU A 98 -5.44 4.77 1.20
C LEU A 98 -5.45 3.34 1.77
N LEU A 99 -4.28 2.78 2.09
CA LEU A 99 -4.18 1.41 2.60
C LEU A 99 -4.85 1.26 3.96
N LYS A 100 -4.77 2.27 4.84
CA LYS A 100 -5.50 2.31 6.11
C LYS A 100 -7.01 2.27 5.87
N ARG A 101 -7.52 3.16 5.02
CA ARG A 101 -8.95 3.22 4.68
C ARG A 101 -9.46 1.89 4.10
N VAL A 102 -8.72 1.28 3.18
CA VAL A 102 -9.09 -0.02 2.61
C VAL A 102 -9.03 -1.13 3.68
N THR A 103 -8.07 -1.07 4.62
CA THR A 103 -8.00 -2.02 5.74
C THR A 103 -9.22 -1.93 6.67
N GLU A 104 -9.75 -0.73 6.90
CA GLU A 104 -10.95 -0.49 7.71
C GLU A 104 -12.23 -1.10 7.08
N GLN A 105 -12.21 -1.38 5.77
CA GLN A 105 -13.26 -2.14 5.10
C GLN A 105 -13.17 -3.65 5.40
N GLY A 106 -12.20 -4.13 6.17
CA GLY A 106 -12.09 -5.54 6.57
C GLY A 106 -11.50 -6.45 5.49
N VAL A 107 -10.66 -5.91 4.60
CA VAL A 107 -9.92 -6.71 3.60
C VAL A 107 -8.79 -7.52 4.24
N GLN A 108 -8.35 -8.57 3.56
CA GLN A 108 -7.17 -9.35 3.95
C GLN A 108 -6.01 -9.15 2.97
N TRP A 109 -4.92 -8.52 3.39
CA TRP A 109 -3.72 -8.35 2.56
C TRP A 109 -2.93 -9.67 2.40
N TYR A 110 -2.48 -10.00 1.19
CA TYR A 110 -1.75 -11.26 0.93
C TYR A 110 -0.32 -11.09 0.39
N MET A 111 0.04 -9.91 -0.13
CA MET A 111 1.40 -9.58 -0.61
C MET A 111 1.96 -8.34 0.09
N MET A 112 2.05 -8.40 1.43
CA MET A 112 2.32 -7.22 2.27
C MET A 112 3.71 -6.55 2.12
N GLY A 113 4.61 -7.05 1.26
CA GLY A 113 5.89 -6.39 0.98
C GLY A 113 6.66 -5.91 2.22
N ASP A 114 7.39 -4.80 2.09
CA ASP A 114 8.06 -4.12 3.21
C ASP A 114 7.14 -3.09 3.90
N PHE A 115 6.52 -2.20 3.11
CA PHE A 115 5.66 -1.13 3.60
C PHE A 115 4.40 -1.64 4.30
N MET A 116 3.55 -2.39 3.58
CA MET A 116 2.27 -2.87 4.12
C MET A 116 2.45 -3.77 5.34
N SER A 117 3.53 -4.56 5.40
CA SER A 117 3.84 -5.42 6.55
C SER A 117 4.05 -4.64 7.85
N ARG A 118 4.67 -3.45 7.76
CA ARG A 118 4.89 -2.57 8.90
C ARG A 118 3.63 -1.79 9.24
N LEU A 119 2.92 -1.31 8.22
CA LEU A 119 1.63 -0.65 8.38
C LEU A 119 0.62 -1.54 9.14
N MET A 120 0.55 -2.84 8.84
CA MET A 120 -0.33 -3.76 9.57
C MET A 120 0.04 -3.89 11.05
N VAL A 121 1.32 -3.82 11.38
CA VAL A 121 1.76 -3.79 12.79
C VAL A 121 1.35 -2.47 13.45
N ASP A 122 1.56 -1.35 12.76
CA ASP A 122 1.24 -0.01 13.27
C ASP A 122 -0.27 0.20 13.46
N LEU A 123 -1.10 -0.49 12.65
CA LEU A 123 -2.55 -0.55 12.79
C LEU A 123 -3.03 -1.48 13.92
N GLY A 124 -2.13 -2.22 14.56
CA GLY A 124 -2.51 -3.19 15.59
C GLY A 124 -3.30 -4.38 15.05
N ALA A 125 -3.07 -4.77 13.79
CA ALA A 125 -3.82 -5.85 13.14
C ALA A 125 -3.56 -7.25 13.73
N TYR A 126 -2.55 -7.39 14.57
CA TYR A 126 -2.16 -8.64 15.20
C TYR A 126 -2.37 -8.55 16.71
N SER A 127 -2.94 -9.60 17.31
CA SER A 127 -2.92 -9.73 18.77
C SER A 127 -1.47 -9.79 19.26
N GLU A 128 -1.25 -9.36 20.50
CA GLU A 128 0.08 -9.38 21.09
C GLU A 128 0.65 -10.82 21.13
N GLU A 129 -0.17 -11.83 21.43
CA GLU A 129 0.30 -13.22 21.45
C GLU A 129 0.74 -13.70 20.07
N PHE A 130 -0.06 -13.41 19.03
CA PHE A 130 0.27 -13.80 17.66
C PHE A 130 1.51 -13.08 17.14
N TYR A 131 1.63 -11.77 17.40
CA TYR A 131 2.78 -10.99 16.97
C TYR A 131 4.08 -11.46 17.65
N ASN A 132 4.03 -11.78 18.95
CA ASN A 132 5.17 -12.33 19.68
C ASN A 132 5.54 -13.73 19.19
N LEU A 133 4.57 -14.57 18.82
CA LEU A 133 4.83 -15.86 18.17
C LEU A 133 5.59 -15.66 16.84
N MET A 134 5.11 -14.77 15.96
CA MET A 134 5.78 -14.47 14.69
C MET A 134 7.22 -13.98 14.90
N LYS A 135 7.43 -13.09 15.87
CA LYS A 135 8.76 -12.57 16.23
C LYS A 135 9.69 -13.67 16.74
N SER A 136 9.17 -14.60 17.54
CA SER A 136 9.92 -15.75 18.06
C SER A 136 10.35 -16.71 16.93
N ILE A 137 9.44 -17.02 16.01
CA ILE A 137 9.74 -17.82 14.81
C ILE A 137 10.84 -17.15 13.99
N LYS A 138 10.72 -15.84 13.73
CA LYS A 138 11.74 -15.07 13.00
C LYS A 138 13.11 -15.14 13.66
N LYS A 139 13.20 -14.90 14.97
CA LYS A 139 14.48 -14.98 15.72
C LYS A 139 15.08 -16.39 15.68
N THR A 140 14.24 -17.42 15.74
CA THR A 140 14.70 -18.82 15.71
C THR A 140 15.29 -19.20 14.35
N LEU A 141 14.63 -18.79 13.25
CA LEU A 141 15.03 -19.15 11.90
C LEU A 141 16.09 -18.21 11.30
N ASP A 142 16.11 -16.95 11.72
CA ASP A 142 17.05 -15.93 11.25
C ASP A 142 17.63 -15.13 12.44
N PRO A 143 18.51 -15.74 13.24
CA PRO A 143 19.06 -15.13 14.45
C PRO A 143 19.88 -13.86 14.17
N ASN A 144 20.44 -13.73 12.97
CA ASN A 144 21.24 -12.57 12.55
C ASN A 144 20.40 -11.50 11.83
N MET A 145 19.10 -11.72 11.65
CA MET A 145 18.16 -10.79 11.00
C MET A 145 18.60 -10.31 9.61
N ILE A 146 19.18 -11.21 8.81
CA ILE A 146 19.70 -10.88 7.47
C ILE A 146 18.59 -10.93 6.40
N LEU A 147 17.52 -11.69 6.62
CA LEU A 147 16.44 -11.87 5.65
C LEU A 147 15.36 -10.81 5.85
N SER A 148 15.12 -9.96 4.85
CA SER A 148 14.04 -8.95 4.86
C SER A 148 13.99 -8.11 6.14
N ARG A 149 15.12 -7.49 6.48
CA ARG A 149 15.30 -6.70 7.71
C ARG A 149 14.20 -5.64 7.86
N GLY A 150 13.53 -5.63 9.02
CA GLY A 150 12.50 -4.64 9.34
C GLY A 150 11.09 -4.96 8.86
N LYS A 151 10.92 -5.99 8.02
CA LYS A 151 9.59 -6.48 7.64
C LYS A 151 8.81 -6.86 8.91
N PHE A 152 7.54 -6.47 8.99
CA PHE A 152 6.72 -6.57 10.21
C PHE A 152 7.36 -5.94 11.46
N ASN A 153 8.15 -4.88 11.32
CA ASN A 153 8.89 -4.25 12.41
C ASN A 153 9.83 -5.21 13.18
N PHE A 154 10.26 -6.31 12.55
CA PHE A 154 11.25 -7.22 13.10
C PHE A 154 12.65 -6.69 12.85
N TRP A 155 13.14 -5.92 13.81
CA TRP A 155 14.50 -5.41 13.85
C TRP A 155 15.40 -6.32 14.70
N GLY A 156 16.66 -6.46 14.30
CA GLY A 156 17.69 -7.09 15.15
C GLY A 156 18.02 -6.24 16.37
N GLU A 157 18.64 -6.87 17.36
CA GLU A 157 19.25 -6.14 18.46
C GLU A 157 20.46 -5.38 17.89
N LYS A 158 20.52 -4.06 18.14
CA LYS A 158 21.57 -3.19 17.62
C LYS A 158 22.92 -3.52 18.25
#